data_AF-A0A7X9ID75-F1
#
_entry.id   AF-A0A7X9ID75-F1
#
_cell.length_a   1.000
_cell.length_b   1.000
_cell.length_c   1.000
_cell.angle_alpha   90.00
_cell.angle_beta   90.00
_cell.angle_gamma   90.00
#
_symmetry.space_group_name_H-M   'P 1'
#
loop_
_entity.id
_entity.type
_entity.pdbx_description
1 polymer ?
#
loop_
_entity_poly.entity_id
_entity_poly.type
_entity_poly.pdbx_seq_one_letter_code
_entity_poly.pdbx_strand_id
1 'polypeptide(L)'
;MIIGLTGLIGSGKSEVAGIFGKMGAIVIDADLIGRQVVDGDSVVFYRLLTVFGTSILNADLTLNRKRLGQAAFSSPAGLRALNEIIHPPLLRRLDNEIAA
;
A
#
# COMPACT_ATOMS: atom_id res chain seq x y z
N MET A 1 15.46 -16.31 6.28
CA MET A 1 14.83 -16.78 5.03
C MET A 1 13.55 -15.98 4.84
N ILE A 2 13.33 -15.41 3.65
CA ILE A 2 12.14 -14.59 3.35
C ILE A 2 11.28 -15.35 2.34
N ILE A 3 9.98 -15.43 2.59
CA ILE A 3 9.02 -16.08 1.70
C ILE A 3 7.96 -15.05 1.29
N GLY A 4 7.84 -14.80 -0.01
CA GLY A 4 6.79 -13.94 -0.56
C GLY A 4 5.51 -14.73 -0.78
N LEU A 5 4.46 -14.45 0.00
CA LEU A 5 3.13 -15.03 -0.20
C LEU A 5 2.28 -14.14 -1.11
N THR A 6 1.98 -14.63 -2.31
CA THR A 6 1.18 -13.91 -3.32
C THR A 6 0.00 -14.76 -3.81
N GLY A 7 -0.90 -14.14 -4.58
CA GLY A 7 -2.14 -14.77 -5.03
C GLY A 7 -3.23 -13.75 -5.38
N LEU A 8 -4.24 -14.19 -6.11
CA LEU A 8 -5.37 -13.36 -6.54
C LEU A 8 -6.27 -12.92 -5.37
N ILE A 9 -7.16 -11.95 -5.62
CA ILE A 9 -8.19 -11.55 -4.66
C ILE A 9 -9.05 -12.78 -4.32
N GLY A 10 -9.30 -13.00 -3.03
CA GLY A 10 -10.09 -14.15 -2.55
C GLY A 10 -9.35 -15.49 -2.53
N SER A 11 -8.05 -15.54 -2.86
CA SER A 11 -7.29 -16.80 -2.90
C SER A 11 -6.87 -17.37 -1.54
N GLY A 12 -7.33 -16.80 -0.43
CA GLY A 12 -7.02 -17.29 0.92
C GLY A 12 -5.62 -16.95 1.47
N LYS A 13 -4.91 -15.97 0.89
CA LYS A 13 -3.55 -15.57 1.36
C LYS A 13 -3.50 -15.27 2.86
N SER A 14 -4.46 -14.52 3.38
CA SER A 14 -4.50 -14.15 4.80
C SER A 14 -4.68 -15.38 5.71
N GLU A 15 -5.40 -16.41 5.25
CA GLU A 15 -5.54 -17.66 6.00
C GLU A 15 -4.22 -18.42 6.03
N VAL A 16 -3.56 -18.55 4.88
CA VAL A 16 -2.25 -19.21 4.78
C VAL A 16 -1.19 -18.47 5.60
N ALA A 17 -1.17 -17.14 5.55
CA ALA A 17 -0.30 -16.31 6.39
C ALA A 17 -0.56 -16.55 7.89
N GLY A 18 -1.83 -16.66 8.30
CA GLY A 18 -2.20 -16.99 9.67
C GLY A 18 -1.73 -18.37 10.12
N ILE A 19 -1.76 -19.37 9.24
CA ILE A 19 -1.22 -20.71 9.50
C ILE A 19 0.29 -20.63 9.72
N PHE A 20 1.04 -19.94 8.85
CA PHE A 20 2.48 -19.73 9.04
C PHE A 20 2.77 -19.00 10.35
N GLY A 21 1.98 -17.99 10.71
CA GLY A 21 2.09 -17.29 11.99
C GLY A 21 1.94 -18.22 13.20
N LYS A 22 0.95 -19.13 13.18
CA LYS A 22 0.76 -20.15 14.23
C LYS A 22 1.93 -21.14 14.32
N MET A 23 2.68 -21.32 13.23
CA MET A 23 3.88 -22.16 13.17
C MET A 23 5.16 -21.41 13.56
N GLY A 24 5.05 -20.16 14.02
CA GLY A 24 6.18 -19.34 14.49
C GLY A 24 6.79 -18.42 13.44
N ALA A 25 6.20 -18.29 12.24
CA ALA A 25 6.65 -17.29 11.27
C ALA A 25 6.24 -15.87 11.69
N ILE A 26 7.11 -14.91 11.46
CA ILE A 26 6.75 -13.48 11.52
C ILE A 26 6.01 -13.15 10.22
N VAL A 27 4.78 -12.65 10.34
CA VAL A 27 3.94 -12.29 9.20
C VAL A 27 4.02 -10.78 8.98
N ILE A 28 4.55 -10.38 7.82
CA ILE A 28 4.63 -8.99 7.40
C ILE A 28 3.61 -8.76 6.28
N ASP A 29 2.64 -7.88 6.52
CA ASP A 29 1.57 -7.57 5.56
C ASP A 29 1.91 -6.31 4.74
N ALA A 30 2.23 -6.52 3.46
CA ALA A 30 2.54 -5.43 2.54
C ALA A 30 1.34 -4.51 2.24
N ASP A 31 0.11 -5.04 2.24
CA ASP A 31 -1.10 -4.24 2.01
C ASP A 31 -1.36 -3.31 3.21
N LEU A 32 -1.11 -3.81 4.43
CA LEU A 32 -1.21 -3.00 5.65
C LEU A 32 -0.16 -1.88 5.65
N ILE A 33 1.10 -2.20 5.35
CA ILE A 33 2.18 -1.20 5.31
C ILE A 33 1.91 -0.17 4.20
N GLY A 34 1.44 -0.60 3.02
CA GLY A 34 1.07 0.31 1.94
C GLY A 34 0.00 1.31 2.37
N ARG A 35 -1.02 0.86 3.11
CA ARG A 35 -2.05 1.73 3.68
C ARG A 35 -1.47 2.75 4.67
N GLN A 36 -0.56 2.32 5.54
CA GLN A 36 0.10 3.19 6.51
C GLN A 36 0.99 4.23 5.84
N VAL A 37 1.70 3.87 4.76
CA VAL A 37 2.52 4.79 3.98
C VAL A 37 1.67 5.86 3.32
N VAL A 38 0.53 5.49 2.76
CA VAL A 38 -0.41 6.41 2.12
C VAL A 38 -0.98 7.44 3.11
N ASP A 39 -1.34 7.01 4.32
CA ASP A 39 -1.98 7.90 5.31
C ASP A 39 -0.97 8.65 6.20
N GLY A 40 0.20 8.07 6.45
CA GLY A 40 1.14 8.53 7.48
C GLY A 40 2.34 9.31 6.96
N ASP A 41 2.60 9.31 5.64
CA ASP A 41 3.73 10.02 5.06
C ASP A 41 3.25 11.30 4.35
N SER A 42 3.58 12.46 4.94
CA SER A 42 3.24 13.76 4.38
C SER A 42 3.83 13.97 2.98
N VAL A 43 5.02 13.43 2.70
CA VAL A 43 5.66 13.54 1.38
C VAL A 43 4.86 12.76 0.35
N VAL A 44 4.41 11.54 0.70
CA VAL A 44 3.53 10.74 -0.16
C VAL A 44 2.22 11.48 -0.42
N PHE A 45 1.59 11.99 0.64
CA PHE A 45 0.34 12.74 0.54
C PHE A 45 0.44 13.93 -0.43
N TYR A 46 1.47 14.78 -0.29
CA TYR A 46 1.66 15.92 -1.19
C TYR A 46 1.93 15.49 -2.64
N ARG A 47 2.74 14.43 -2.87
CA ARG A 47 2.97 13.91 -4.23
C ARG A 47 1.69 13.39 -4.87
N LEU A 48 0.83 12.71 -4.10
CA LEU A 48 -0.48 12.27 -4.58
C LEU A 48 -1.36 13.46 -4.99
N LEU A 49 -1.36 14.55 -4.21
CA LEU A 49 -2.08 15.78 -4.57
C LEU A 49 -1.52 16.46 -5.82
N THR A 50 -0.20 16.47 -6.00
CA THR A 50 0.42 17.02 -7.21
C THR A 50 0.01 16.26 -8.47
N VAL A 51 -0.10 14.93 -8.39
CA VAL A 51 -0.37 14.08 -9.55
C VAL A 51 -1.87 13.91 -9.83
N PHE A 52 -2.68 13.69 -8.79
CA PHE A 52 -4.11 13.37 -8.94
C PHE A 52 -5.03 14.56 -8.60
N GLY A 53 -4.46 15.67 -8.12
CA GLY A 53 -5.20 16.87 -7.73
C GLY A 53 -5.93 16.72 -6.40
N THR A 54 -6.60 17.79 -5.96
CA THR A 54 -7.36 17.82 -4.70
C THR A 54 -8.69 17.06 -4.75
N SER A 55 -9.08 16.56 -5.92
CA SER A 55 -10.30 15.74 -6.09
C SER A 55 -10.26 14.45 -5.26
N ILE A 56 -9.06 13.96 -4.93
CA ILE A 56 -8.85 12.77 -4.10
C ILE A 56 -9.04 13.03 -2.60
N LEU A 57 -9.41 14.24 -2.18
CA LEU A 57 -9.63 14.57 -0.76
C LEU A 57 -11.09 14.40 -0.35
N ASN A 58 -11.26 14.15 0.95
CA ASN A 58 -12.51 14.31 1.68
C ASN A 58 -12.76 15.79 2.01
N ALA A 59 -13.95 16.11 2.52
CA ALA A 59 -14.31 17.48 2.91
C ALA A 59 -13.47 18.01 4.08
N ASP A 60 -12.94 17.12 4.92
CA ASP A 60 -12.04 17.43 6.04
C ASP A 60 -10.55 17.50 5.64
N LEU A 61 -10.27 17.52 4.33
CA LEU A 61 -8.92 17.52 3.74
C LEU A 61 -8.10 16.25 3.98
N THR A 62 -8.71 15.18 4.51
CA THR A 62 -8.06 13.86 4.57
C THR A 62 -8.14 13.15 3.22
N LEU A 63 -7.26 12.17 3.00
CA LEU A 63 -7.24 11.42 1.75
C LEU A 63 -8.47 10.53 1.59
N ASN A 64 -9.20 10.68 0.48
CA ASN A 64 -10.25 9.77 0.06
C ASN A 64 -9.66 8.63 -0.78
N ARG A 65 -9.35 7.52 -0.12
CA ARG A 65 -8.77 6.33 -0.77
C ARG A 65 -9.61 5.77 -1.92
N LYS A 66 -10.94 5.87 -1.83
CA LYS A 66 -11.85 5.39 -2.89
C LYS A 66 -11.70 6.25 -4.14
N ARG A 67 -11.66 7.57 -3.99
CA ARG A 67 -11.44 8.52 -5.09
C ARG A 67 -10.04 8.41 -5.67
N LEU A 68 -9.01 8.27 -4.82
CA LEU A 68 -7.65 8.01 -5.28
C LEU A 68 -7.59 6.73 -6.11
N GLY A 69 -8.19 5.64 -5.63
CA GLY A 69 -8.28 4.39 -6.38
C GLY A 69 -8.97 4.58 -7.72
N GLN A 70 -10.13 5.23 -7.75
CA GLN A 70 -10.83 5.55 -9.00
C GLN A 70 -9.96 6.36 -9.98
N ALA A 71 -9.26 7.38 -9.49
CA ALA A 71 -8.38 8.21 -10.32
C ALA A 71 -7.18 7.41 -10.83
N ALA A 72 -6.51 6.64 -9.97
CA ALA A 72 -5.32 5.88 -10.31
C ALA A 72 -5.62 4.70 -11.26
N PHE A 73 -6.69 3.95 -11.00
CA PHE A 73 -7.05 2.78 -11.80
C PHE A 73 -7.84 3.14 -13.08
N SER A 74 -8.13 4.42 -13.33
CA SER A 74 -8.81 4.86 -14.56
C SER A 74 -7.95 4.73 -15.82
N SER A 75 -6.62 4.69 -15.68
CA SER A 75 -5.70 4.53 -16.81
C SER A 75 -4.41 3.81 -16.41
N PRO A 76 -3.71 3.16 -17.36
CA PRO A 76 -2.39 2.59 -17.11
C PRO A 76 -1.36 3.63 -16.63
N ALA A 77 -1.48 4.88 -17.08
CA ALA A 77 -0.59 5.96 -16.66
C ALA A 77 -0.84 6.36 -15.19
N GLY A 78 -2.11 6.47 -14.78
CA GLY A 78 -2.47 6.72 -13.38
C GLY A 78 -1.97 5.63 -12.44
N LEU A 79 -2.10 4.36 -12.85
CA LEU A 79 -1.62 3.23 -12.06
C LEU A 79 -0.10 3.27 -11.90
N ARG A 80 0.64 3.55 -12.98
CA ARG A 80 2.10 3.72 -12.92
C ARG A 80 2.49 4.85 -11.98
N ALA A 81 1.84 6.01 -12.10
CA ALA A 81 2.15 7.16 -11.26
C ALA A 81 1.87 6.88 -9.78
N LEU A 82 0.76 6.19 -9.46
CA LEU A 82 0.48 5.75 -8.09
C LEU A 82 1.61 4.83 -7.57
N ASN A 83 1.98 3.82 -8.36
CA ASN A 83 3.02 2.86 -7.97
C ASN A 83 4.38 3.54 -7.76
N GLU A 84 4.78 4.49 -8.62
CA GLU A 84 6.02 5.26 -8.47
C GLU A 84 6.05 6.14 -7.21
N ILE A 85 4.89 6.60 -6.75
CA ILE A 85 4.79 7.37 -5.51
C ILE A 85 4.86 6.44 -4.29
N ILE A 86 4.15 5.31 -4.32
CA ILE A 86 3.97 4.43 -3.15
C ILE A 86 5.09 3.41 -2.97
N HIS A 87 5.60 2.81 -4.05
CA HIS A 87 6.55 1.70 -3.95
C HIS A 87 7.84 2.08 -3.20
N PRO A 88 8.51 3.23 -3.48
CA PRO A 88 9.76 3.54 -2.78
C PRO A 88 9.63 3.62 -1.24
N PRO A 89 8.67 4.37 -0.65
CA PRO A 89 8.49 4.38 0.80
C PRO A 89 7.96 3.05 1.36
N LEU A 90 7.12 2.33 0.62
CA LEU A 90 6.64 1.00 1.00
C LEU A 90 7.79 0.00 1.13
N LEU A 91 8.67 -0.07 0.13
CA LEU A 91 9.82 -0.98 0.13
C LEU A 91 10.78 -0.67 1.27
N ARG A 92 11.09 0.62 1.52
CA ARG A 92 11.91 1.01 2.67
C ARG A 92 11.32 0.54 4.00
N ARG A 93 9.99 0.61 4.14
CA ARG A 93 9.32 0.18 5.38
C ARG A 93 9.28 -1.34 5.51
N LEU A 94 9.09 -2.06 4.41
CA LEU A 94 9.19 -3.52 4.37
C LEU A 94 10.61 -3.99 4.74
N ASP A 95 11.65 -3.36 4.20
CA ASP A 95 13.04 -3.71 4.51
C ASP A 95 13.34 -3.54 6.01
N ASN A 96 12.82 -2.48 6.64
CA ASN A 96 12.95 -2.25 8.07
C ASN A 96 12.25 -3.33 8.92
N GLU A 97 11.04 -3.74 8.52
CA GLU A 97 10.29 -4.81 9.22
C GLU A 97 10.94 -6.18 9.06
N ILE A 98 11.56 -6.45 7.91
CA ILE A 98 12.29 -7.70 7.63
C ILE A 98 13.60 -7.78 8.44
N ALA A 99 14.24 -6.64 8.68
CA ALA A 99 15.52 -6.54 9.38
C ALA A 99 15.39 -6.52 10.92
N ALA A 100 14.17 -6.34 11.45
CA ALA A 100 13.86 -6.31 12.88
C ALA A 100 13.77 -7.72 13.49
#